data_AF-A0A2N4UWV4-F1
#
_entry.id   AF-A0A2N4UWV4-F1
#
_cell.length_a   1.000
_cell.length_b   1.000
_cell.length_c   1.000
_cell.angle_alpha   90.00
_cell.angle_beta   90.00
_cell.angle_gamma   90.00
#
_symmetry.space_group_name_H-M   'P 1'
#
loop_
_entity.id
_entity.type
_entity.pdbx_description
1 polymer ?
#
loop_
_entity_poly.entity_id
_entity_poly.type
_entity_poly.pdbx_seq_one_letter_code
_entity_poly.pdbx_strand_id
1 'polypeptide(L)'
;MNTQSFSALIKMSTFASLLCFGLVILGNYGMFLSMPVEMKDNLSNQMHIDYIHLIYYVGFNFIFVGFLAYLLVGLKHSQQQMKTFLAQH
;
A
#
# COMPACT_ATOMS: atom_id res chain seq x y z
N MET A 1 25.18 12.81 -11.30
CA MET A 1 24.50 11.51 -11.07
C MET A 1 23.78 11.16 -12.35
N ASN A 2 24.00 9.96 -12.92
CA ASN A 2 23.61 9.64 -14.29
C ASN A 2 22.07 9.52 -14.44
N THR A 3 21.49 10.02 -15.54
CA THR A 3 20.05 9.94 -15.85
C THR A 3 19.51 8.51 -15.85
N GLN A 4 20.38 7.54 -16.16
CA GLN A 4 20.11 6.12 -16.08
C GLN A 4 19.80 5.64 -14.65
N SER A 5 20.46 6.19 -13.62
CA SER A 5 20.22 5.85 -12.22
C SER A 5 18.86 6.36 -11.74
N PHE A 6 18.48 7.57 -12.15
CA PHE A 6 17.14 8.12 -11.87
C PHE A 6 16.04 7.30 -12.57
N SER A 7 16.24 6.95 -13.84
CA SER A 7 15.29 6.11 -14.59
C SER A 7 15.12 4.72 -13.96
N ALA A 8 16.22 4.09 -13.53
CA ALA A 8 16.16 2.81 -12.81
C ALA A 8 15.42 2.94 -11.47
N LEU A 9 15.68 4.01 -10.71
CA LEU A 9 15.03 4.26 -9.42
C LEU A 9 13.51 4.48 -9.58
N ILE A 10 13.09 5.21 -10.62
CA ILE A 10 11.67 5.38 -10.96
C ILE A 10 11.04 4.03 -11.31
N LYS A 11 11.69 3.21 -12.15
CA LYS A 11 11.17 1.88 -12.52
C LYS A 11 11.04 0.95 -11.32
N MET A 12 12.04 0.90 -10.44
CA MET A 12 12.00 0.09 -9.22
C MET A 12 10.91 0.58 -8.25
N SER A 13 10.76 1.88 -8.07
CA SER A 13 9.72 2.46 -7.21
C SER A 13 8.32 2.20 -7.75
N THR A 14 8.10 2.32 -9.06
CA THR A 14 6.82 1.95 -9.71
C THR A 14 6.51 0.47 -9.54
N PHE A 15 7.51 -0.41 -9.70
CA PHE A 15 7.32 -1.84 -9.49
C PHE A 15 6.99 -2.16 -8.02
N ALA A 16 7.69 -1.55 -7.07
CA ALA A 16 7.40 -1.68 -5.65
C ALA A 16 5.99 -1.17 -5.28
N SER A 17 5.54 -0.08 -5.91
CA SER A 17 4.19 0.45 -5.76
C SER A 17 3.14 -0.52 -6.28
N LEU A 18 3.37 -1.16 -7.43
CA LEU A 18 2.48 -2.18 -7.99
C LEU A 18 2.40 -3.42 -7.11
N LEU A 19 3.54 -3.89 -6.61
CA LEU A 19 3.58 -5.01 -5.66
C LEU A 19 2.86 -4.66 -4.36
N CYS A 20 3.07 -3.45 -3.83
CA CYS A 20 2.38 -2.96 -2.63
C CYS A 20 0.86 -2.96 -2.84
N PHE A 21 0.39 -2.48 -4.00
CA PHE A 21 -1.03 -2.50 -4.34
C PHE A 21 -1.59 -3.92 -4.44
N GLY A 22 -0.85 -4.84 -5.06
CA GLY A 22 -1.23 -6.26 -5.11
C GLY A 22 -1.34 -6.90 -3.73
N LEU A 23 -0.39 -6.59 -2.83
CA LEU A 23 -0.40 -7.09 -1.45
C LEU A 23 -1.56 -6.50 -0.63
N VAL A 24 -1.94 -5.24 -0.86
CA VAL A 24 -3.13 -4.63 -0.23
C VAL A 24 -4.38 -5.39 -0.63
N ILE A 25 -4.57 -5.62 -1.94
CA ILE A 25 -5.75 -6.33 -2.45
C ILE A 25 -5.78 -7.77 -1.91
N LEU A 26 -4.67 -8.49 -2.05
CA LEU A 26 -4.58 -9.89 -1.64
C LEU A 26 -4.71 -10.05 -0.12
N GLY A 27 -4.10 -9.16 0.66
CA GLY A 27 -4.21 -9.15 2.11
C GLY A 27 -5.62 -8.83 2.59
N ASN A 28 -6.28 -7.82 2.01
CA ASN A 28 -7.68 -7.52 2.33
C ASN A 28 -8.62 -8.67 1.94
N TYR A 29 -8.40 -9.30 0.79
CA TYR A 29 -9.19 -10.45 0.34
C TYR A 29 -9.01 -11.65 1.28
N GLY A 30 -7.77 -11.96 1.66
CA GLY A 30 -7.47 -13.03 2.62
C GLY A 30 -8.08 -12.77 4.00
N MET A 31 -7.99 -11.53 4.49
CA MET A 31 -8.62 -11.15 5.76
C MET A 31 -10.15 -11.30 5.71
N PHE A 32 -10.80 -10.86 4.63
CA PHE A 32 -12.26 -10.98 4.50
C PHE A 32 -12.74 -12.45 4.49
N LEU A 33 -11.96 -13.35 3.88
CA LEU A 33 -12.28 -14.78 3.80
C LEU A 33 -11.97 -15.55 5.08
N SER A 34 -10.82 -15.29 5.71
CA SER A 34 -10.37 -16.06 6.88
C SER A 34 -10.86 -15.48 8.20
N MET A 35 -11.19 -14.18 8.22
CA MET A 35 -11.45 -13.40 9.41
C MET A 35 -12.52 -12.34 9.14
N PRO A 36 -13.80 -12.74 8.98
CA PRO A 36 -14.88 -11.80 8.75
C PRO A 36 -15.03 -10.86 9.95
N VAL A 37 -15.04 -9.55 9.68
CA VAL A 37 -15.22 -8.49 10.70
C VAL A 37 -16.58 -8.60 11.40
N GLU A 38 -17.56 -9.17 10.70
CA GLU A 38 -18.88 -9.49 11.22
C GLU A 38 -18.96 -11.00 11.48
N MET A 39 -18.86 -11.38 12.75
CA MET A 39 -19.08 -12.76 13.17
C MET A 39 -20.55 -12.89 13.58
N LYS A 40 -21.28 -13.81 12.94
CA LYS A 40 -22.63 -14.15 13.36
C LYS A 40 -22.53 -15.04 14.59
N ASP A 41 -23.04 -14.56 15.72
CA ASP A 41 -23.07 -15.36 16.93
C ASP A 41 -24.06 -16.53 16.73
N ASN A 42 -23.55 -17.76 16.71
CA ASN A 42 -24.33 -18.98 16.49
C ASN A 42 -25.40 -19.20 17.57
N LEU A 43 -25.29 -18.52 18.72
CA LEU A 43 -26.22 -18.67 19.84
C LEU A 43 -27.31 -17.58 19.87
N SER A 44 -27.02 -16.38 19.36
CA SER A 44 -27.87 -15.19 19.52
C SER A 44 -28.46 -14.63 18.21
N ASN A 45 -27.99 -15.08 17.02
CA ASN A 45 -28.32 -14.45 15.73
C ASN A 45 -27.97 -12.94 15.65
N GLN A 46 -27.22 -12.40 16.62
CA GLN A 46 -26.72 -11.03 16.58
C GLN A 46 -25.42 -10.96 15.80
N MET A 47 -25.30 -9.94 14.94
CA MET A 47 -24.03 -9.54 14.34
C MET A 47 -23.16 -8.94 15.43
N HIS A 48 -22.03 -9.56 15.74
CA HIS A 48 -21.02 -9.00 16.61
C HIS A 48 -19.82 -8.54 15.77
N ILE A 49 -19.46 -7.26 15.90
CA ILE A 49 -18.27 -6.71 15.26
C ILE A 49 -17.07 -7.12 16.11
N ASP A 50 -16.17 -7.90 15.53
CA ASP A 50 -14.96 -8.30 16.24
C ASP A 50 -13.91 -7.17 16.17
N TYR A 51 -13.73 -6.51 17.32
CA TYR A 51 -12.88 -5.32 17.44
C TYR A 51 -11.39 -5.63 17.17
N ILE A 52 -10.94 -6.86 17.43
CA ILE A 52 -9.55 -7.28 17.19
C ILE A 52 -9.30 -7.36 15.68
N HIS A 53 -10.26 -7.91 14.94
CA HIS A 53 -10.21 -7.99 13.48
C HIS A 53 -10.28 -6.62 12.83
N LEU A 54 -11.10 -5.71 13.38
CA LEU A 54 -11.17 -4.32 12.92
C LEU A 54 -9.82 -3.60 13.09
N ILE A 55 -9.18 -3.74 14.27
CA ILE A 55 -7.84 -3.17 14.51
C ILE A 55 -6.81 -3.75 13.54
N TYR A 56 -6.85 -5.06 13.31
CA TYR A 56 -5.95 -5.72 12.35
C TYR A 56 -6.16 -5.20 10.92
N TYR A 57 -7.43 -5.00 10.50
CA TYR A 57 -7.76 -4.50 9.17
C TYR A 57 -7.27 -3.07 8.98
N VAL A 58 -7.51 -2.20 9.97
CA VAL A 58 -7.06 -0.81 9.95
C VAL A 58 -5.53 -0.75 9.98
N GLY A 59 -4.87 -1.53 10.84
CA GLY A 59 -3.42 -1.56 10.95
C GLY A 59 -2.74 -2.06 9.67
N PHE A 60 -3.25 -3.14 9.09
CA PHE A 60 -2.77 -3.67 7.82
C PHE A 60 -2.89 -2.61 6.72
N ASN A 61 -4.08 -2.04 6.52
CA ASN A 61 -4.27 -1.01 5.50
C ASN A 61 -3.42 0.24 5.76
N PHE A 62 -3.25 0.67 7.02
CA PHE A 62 -2.45 1.83 7.36
C PHE A 62 -0.97 1.67 6.97
N ILE A 63 -0.38 0.51 7.23
CA ILE A 63 1.03 0.23 6.89
C ILE A 63 1.22 0.29 5.38
N PHE A 64 0.37 -0.39 4.62
CA PHE A 64 0.53 -0.47 3.18
C PHE A 64 0.16 0.83 2.46
N VAL A 65 -0.89 1.53 2.89
CA VAL A 65 -1.25 2.85 2.35
C VAL A 65 -0.18 3.89 2.69
N GLY A 66 0.37 3.86 3.92
CA GLY A 66 1.47 4.72 4.33
C GLY A 66 2.74 4.46 3.51
N PHE A 67 3.09 3.19 3.30
CA PHE A 67 4.22 2.81 2.45
C PHE A 67 4.02 3.21 0.98
N LEU A 68 2.81 3.05 0.45
CA LEU A 68 2.45 3.49 -0.90
C LEU A 68 2.57 5.01 -1.05
N ALA A 69 2.08 5.77 -0.07
CA ALA A 69 2.21 7.22 -0.07
C ALA A 69 3.69 7.66 -0.05
N TYR A 70 4.51 7.01 0.76
CA TYR A 70 5.95 7.26 0.80
C TYR A 70 6.62 6.98 -0.55
N LEU A 71 6.30 5.85 -1.19
CA LEU A 71 6.81 5.52 -2.52
C LEU A 71 6.40 6.55 -3.57
N LEU A 72 5.14 7.00 -3.57
CA LEU A 72 4.64 8.00 -4.51
C LEU A 72 5.29 9.38 -4.31
N VAL A 73 5.51 9.79 -3.06
CA VAL A 73 6.22 11.03 -2.75
C VAL A 73 7.68 10.95 -3.21
N GLY A 74 8.36 9.82 -2.93
CA GLY A 74 9.72 9.56 -3.41
C GLY A 74 9.82 9.56 -4.94
N LEU A 75 8.82 8.98 -5.61
CA LEU A 75 8.74 8.97 -7.08
C LEU A 75 8.59 10.39 -7.64
N LYS A 76 7.67 11.19 -7.09
CA LYS A 76 7.46 12.59 -7.50
C LYS A 76 8.73 13.41 -7.32
N HIS A 77 9.40 13.27 -6.17
CA HIS A 77 10.65 13.98 -5.89
C HIS A 77 11.76 13.59 -6.86
N SER A 78 11.93 12.29 -7.12
CA SER A 78 12.89 11.76 -8.10
C SER A 78 12.60 12.27 -9.53
N GLN A 79 11.34 12.29 -9.95
CA GLN A 79 10.94 12.82 -11.26
C GLN A 79 11.21 14.33 -11.38
N GLN A 80 10.95 15.09 -10.32
CA GLN A 80 11.18 16.53 -10.30
C GLN A 80 12.67 16.86 -10.35
N GLN A 81 13.51 16.13 -9.60
CA GLN A 81 14.96 16.25 -9.70
C GLN A 81 15.48 15.89 -11.10
N MET A 82 14.92 14.86 -11.74
CA MET A 82 15.29 14.50 -13.12
C MET A 82 14.92 15.60 -14.12
N LYS A 83 13.74 16.23 -13.98
CA LYS A 83 13.32 17.36 -14.81
C LYS A 83 14.24 18.57 -14.64
N THR A 84 14.60 18.91 -13.41
CA THR A 84 15.53 20.02 -13.15
C THR A 84 16.91 19.72 -13.74
N PHE A 85 17.40 18.48 -13.62
CA PHE A 85 18.68 18.07 -14.20
C PHE A 85 18.69 18.16 -15.73
N LEU A 86 17.60 17.75 -16.41
CA LEU A 86 17.43 17.88 -17.86
C LEU A 86 17.15 19.31 -18.34
N ALA A 87 16.76 20.23 -17.45
CA ALA A 87 16.55 21.64 -17.82
C ALA A 87 17.82 22.48 -17.66
N GLN A 88 18.81 22.00 -16.89
CA GLN A 88 20.09 22.66 -16.67
C GLN A 88 21.21 22.16 -17.60
N HIS A 89 20.95 21.12 -18.39
CA HIS A 89 21.90 20.49 -19.32
C HIS A 89 21.22 20.17 -20.65
#